data_AF-A0A955C639-F1
#
_entry.id   AF-A0A955C639-F1
#
_cell.length_a   1.000
_cell.length_b   1.000
_cell.length_c   1.000
_cell.angle_alpha   90.00
_cell.angle_beta   90.00
_cell.angle_gamma   90.00
#
_symmetry.space_group_name_H-M   'P 1'
#
loop_
_entity.id
_entity.type
_entity.pdbx_description
1 polymer ?
#
loop_
_entity_poly.entity_id
_entity_poly.type
_entity_poly.pdbx_seq_one_letter_code
_entity_poly.pdbx_strand_id
1 'polypeptide(L)'
;YDIRVGVTIIWGIDPKNAATIINEFGNVDRVLETVIGSQLPSICRNIGSTYDARDFIHGEKREMFQRDLTEKLQEVCQAKKVEVLLALVREIEVHAPNVGSEGEQVTEDLKRTIQQSYIAIEKRLTKEKQRDAAVVRAELEEAQKKVDIARETIQADTRVMVANILADAEKQAAEIDAQAELEVATIQQEIALLDAQRTEILGQARADVEKFKNQAEADGYRMLVDAFGGGRAFNLYTFANEFKPDSIRLFFAGEGTFWTDLKGFEEVGAARLLGNQVGPIGSGGSLQK
;
A
#
# COMPACT_ATOMS: atom_id res chain seq x y z
N TYR A 1 -37.08 -14.98 67.37
CA TYR A 1 -36.95 -13.55 67.07
C TYR A 1 -38.34 -12.97 67.10
N ASP A 2 -38.54 -11.86 67.81
CA ASP A 2 -39.78 -11.08 67.77
C ASP A 2 -39.58 -10.00 66.70
N ILE A 3 -40.37 -10.03 65.63
CA ILE A 3 -40.28 -9.07 64.54
C ILE A 3 -41.46 -8.11 64.70
N ARG A 4 -41.15 -6.85 65.00
CA ARG A 4 -42.16 -5.80 65.08
C ARG A 4 -42.16 -5.02 63.78
N VAL A 5 -43.33 -4.96 63.16
CA VAL A 5 -43.51 -4.26 61.89
C VAL A 5 -44.50 -3.13 62.09
N GLY A 6 -44.03 -1.90 61.88
CA GLY A 6 -44.89 -0.73 61.80
C GLY A 6 -45.51 -0.62 60.41
N VAL A 7 -46.82 -0.76 60.31
CA VAL A 7 -47.58 -0.66 59.05
C VAL A 7 -48.48 0.57 59.09
N THR A 8 -48.52 1.34 58.00
CA THR A 8 -49.48 2.42 57.78
C THR A 8 -50.38 2.04 56.62
N ILE A 9 -51.69 2.08 56.85
CA ILE A 9 -52.67 1.62 55.87
C ILE A 9 -53.51 2.81 55.41
N ILE A 10 -53.59 2.97 54.09
CA ILE A 10 -54.47 3.92 53.43
C ILE A 10 -55.66 3.12 52.92
N TRP A 11 -56.86 3.48 53.37
CA TRP A 11 -58.09 2.77 53.05
C TRP A 11 -59.23 3.76 52.83
N GLY A 12 -60.27 3.29 52.16
CA GLY A 12 -61.46 4.06 51.85
C GLY A 12 -62.71 3.18 51.78
N ILE A 13 -63.85 3.84 51.69
CA ILE A 13 -65.15 3.22 51.49
C ILE A 13 -65.75 3.82 50.22
N ASP A 14 -66.22 2.97 49.30
CA ASP A 14 -66.97 3.44 48.14
C ASP A 14 -68.27 4.12 48.62
N PRO A 15 -68.57 5.36 48.18
CA PRO A 15 -69.79 6.08 48.54
C PRO A 15 -71.09 5.26 48.36
N LYS A 16 -71.14 4.36 47.38
CA LYS A 16 -72.29 3.49 47.11
C LYS A 16 -72.54 2.47 48.23
N ASN A 17 -71.48 2.04 48.91
CA ASN A 17 -71.53 1.04 49.97
C ASN A 17 -71.58 1.65 51.38
N ALA A 18 -71.35 2.97 51.51
CA ALA A 18 -71.27 3.67 52.79
C ALA A 18 -72.50 3.45 53.69
N ALA A 19 -73.71 3.53 53.14
CA ALA A 19 -74.94 3.30 53.90
C ALA A 19 -75.06 1.87 54.43
N THR A 20 -74.60 0.87 53.66
CA THR A 20 -74.62 -0.54 54.07
C THR A 20 -73.61 -0.78 55.20
N ILE A 21 -72.40 -0.24 55.05
CA ILE A 21 -71.31 -0.40 56.01
C ILE A 21 -71.64 0.30 57.33
N ILE A 22 -72.23 1.50 57.29
CA ILE A 22 -72.68 2.21 58.49
C ILE A 22 -73.79 1.42 59.20
N ASN A 23 -74.70 0.77 58.47
CA ASN A 23 -75.75 -0.04 59.08
C ASN A 23 -75.19 -1.34 59.72
N GLU A 24 -74.15 -1.93 59.12
CA GLU A 24 -73.56 -3.19 59.58
C GLU A 24 -72.55 -3.00 60.73
N PHE A 25 -71.76 -1.92 60.70
CA PHE A 25 -70.67 -1.67 61.65
C PHE A 25 -70.88 -0.45 62.55
N GLY A 26 -71.88 0.39 62.26
CA GLY A 26 -72.25 1.56 63.05
C GLY A 26 -71.49 2.83 62.67
N ASN A 27 -70.17 2.85 62.86
CA ASN A 27 -69.33 4.02 62.54
C ASN A 27 -68.03 3.61 61.84
N VAL A 28 -67.35 4.61 61.26
CA VAL A 28 -66.10 4.43 60.51
C VAL A 28 -64.97 3.88 61.42
N ASP A 29 -64.93 4.29 62.68
CA ASP A 29 -63.92 3.81 63.65
C ASP A 29 -64.08 2.30 63.93
N ARG A 30 -65.32 1.80 64.02
CA ARG A 30 -65.55 0.36 64.20
C ARG A 30 -65.22 -0.44 62.95
N VAL A 31 -65.37 0.13 61.76
CA VAL A 31 -64.89 -0.52 60.52
C VAL A 31 -63.37 -0.67 60.59
N LEU A 32 -62.64 0.38 61.00
CA LEU A 32 -61.20 0.33 61.17
C LEU A 32 -60.78 -0.76 62.17
N GLU A 33 -61.36 -0.78 63.37
CA GLU A 33 -60.99 -1.75 64.41
C GLU A 33 -61.39 -3.19 64.05
N THR A 34 -62.61 -3.38 63.55
CA THR A 34 -63.22 -4.72 63.37
C THR A 34 -62.81 -5.37 62.06
N VAL A 35 -62.56 -4.58 61.01
CA VAL A 35 -62.15 -5.09 59.70
C VAL A 35 -60.63 -5.06 59.59
N ILE A 36 -60.03 -3.87 59.63
CA ILE A 36 -58.60 -3.71 59.35
C ILE A 36 -57.77 -4.17 60.56
N GLY A 37 -58.11 -3.71 61.77
CA GLY A 37 -57.40 -4.05 63.01
C GLY A 37 -57.43 -5.53 63.36
N SER A 38 -58.51 -6.24 63.02
CA SER A 38 -58.62 -7.69 63.21
C SER A 38 -57.83 -8.50 62.18
N GLN A 39 -57.87 -8.11 60.90
CA GLN A 39 -57.26 -8.90 59.81
C GLN A 39 -55.77 -8.64 59.65
N LEU A 40 -55.32 -7.41 59.91
CA LEU A 40 -53.94 -6.99 59.71
C LEU A 40 -52.92 -7.87 60.47
N PRO A 41 -53.06 -8.15 61.79
CA PRO A 41 -52.09 -8.98 62.50
C PRO A 41 -52.01 -10.40 61.96
N SER A 42 -53.15 -10.96 61.53
CA SER A 42 -53.22 -12.32 60.97
C SER A 42 -52.50 -12.41 59.63
N ILE A 43 -52.75 -11.45 58.73
CA ILE A 43 -52.11 -11.39 57.41
C ILE A 43 -50.61 -11.13 57.55
N CYS A 44 -50.22 -10.15 58.38
CA CYS A 44 -48.81 -9.87 58.68
C CYS A 44 -48.08 -11.11 59.22
N ARG A 45 -48.72 -11.89 60.10
CA ARG A 45 -48.12 -13.12 60.64
C ARG A 45 -47.99 -14.22 59.59
N ASN A 46 -48.99 -14.41 58.74
CA ASN A 46 -48.95 -15.42 57.68
C ASN A 46 -47.87 -15.10 56.64
N ILE A 47 -47.91 -13.90 56.07
CA ILE A 47 -46.91 -13.47 55.09
C ILE A 47 -45.53 -13.44 55.74
N GLY A 48 -45.44 -12.89 56.96
CA GLY A 48 -44.18 -12.79 57.69
C GLY A 48 -43.52 -14.12 58.01
N SER A 49 -44.30 -15.21 58.11
CA SER A 49 -43.75 -16.56 58.30
C SER A 49 -43.03 -17.13 57.07
N THR A 50 -43.28 -16.58 55.88
CA THR A 50 -42.63 -16.99 54.63
C THR A 50 -41.24 -16.37 54.46
N TYR A 51 -40.94 -15.30 55.20
CA TYR A 51 -39.69 -14.55 55.11
C TYR A 51 -38.79 -14.84 56.32
N ASP A 52 -37.48 -15.00 56.09
CA ASP A 52 -36.51 -15.13 57.18
C ASP A 52 -36.27 -13.76 57.85
N ALA A 53 -35.88 -13.73 59.12
CA ALA A 53 -35.54 -12.50 59.84
C ALA A 53 -34.46 -11.67 59.11
N ARG A 54 -33.58 -12.37 58.38
CA ARG A 54 -32.57 -11.76 57.53
C ARG A 54 -33.19 -11.00 56.37
N ASP A 55 -34.27 -11.52 55.78
CA ASP A 55 -34.89 -10.97 54.57
C ASP A 55 -35.55 -9.62 54.81
N PHE A 56 -36.02 -9.34 56.02
CA PHE A 56 -36.59 -8.04 56.40
C PHE A 56 -35.57 -6.90 56.51
N ILE A 57 -34.28 -7.24 56.63
CA ILE A 57 -33.17 -6.27 56.63
C ILE A 57 -32.78 -5.91 55.18
N HIS A 58 -33.17 -6.73 54.21
CA HIS A 58 -32.89 -6.50 52.79
C HIS A 58 -33.94 -5.58 52.17
N GLY A 59 -33.51 -4.52 51.50
CA GLY A 59 -34.41 -3.55 50.85
C GLY A 59 -35.31 -4.16 49.77
N GLU A 60 -34.76 -5.04 48.91
CA GLU A 60 -35.52 -5.67 47.82
C GLU A 60 -36.62 -6.61 48.34
N LYS A 61 -36.32 -7.42 49.37
CA LYS A 61 -37.30 -8.35 49.94
C LYS A 61 -38.34 -7.65 50.81
N ARG A 62 -38.01 -6.48 51.37
CA ARG A 62 -38.97 -5.60 52.04
C ARG A 62 -40.02 -5.06 51.09
N GLU A 63 -39.63 -4.69 49.87
CA GLU A 63 -40.56 -4.24 48.83
C GLU A 63 -41.53 -5.38 48.42
N MET A 64 -41.00 -6.59 48.26
CA MET A 64 -41.81 -7.79 48.00
C MET A 64 -42.82 -8.05 49.14
N PHE A 65 -42.37 -8.02 50.40
CA PHE A 65 -43.25 -8.17 51.56
C PHE A 65 -44.35 -7.11 51.60
N GLN A 66 -44.02 -5.85 51.30
CA GLN A 66 -45.01 -4.76 51.24
C GLN A 66 -46.07 -5.00 50.17
N ARG A 67 -45.65 -5.48 48.99
CA ARG A 67 -46.57 -5.80 47.89
C ARG A 67 -47.50 -6.94 48.27
N ASP A 68 -46.96 -8.04 48.78
CA ASP A 68 -47.74 -9.21 49.17
C ASP A 68 -48.73 -8.87 50.30
N LEU A 69 -48.31 -8.04 51.26
CA LEU A 69 -49.17 -7.54 52.33
C LEU A 69 -50.32 -6.69 51.79
N THR A 70 -50.03 -5.79 50.85
CA THR A 70 -51.05 -4.92 50.24
C THR A 70 -52.07 -5.75 49.46
N GLU A 71 -51.61 -6.69 48.64
CA GLU A 71 -52.47 -7.57 47.83
C GLU A 71 -53.40 -8.42 48.70
N LYS A 72 -52.86 -9.05 49.75
CA LYS A 72 -53.67 -9.89 50.64
C LYS A 72 -54.65 -9.07 51.48
N LEU A 73 -54.25 -7.87 51.92
CA LEU A 73 -55.14 -6.97 52.65
C LEU A 73 -56.27 -6.47 51.76
N GLN A 74 -55.99 -6.17 50.49
CA GLN A 74 -57.00 -5.83 49.49
C GLN A 74 -58.01 -6.96 49.30
N GLU A 75 -57.55 -8.19 49.07
CA GLU A 75 -58.41 -9.36 48.87
C GLU A 75 -59.38 -9.58 50.04
N VAL A 76 -58.86 -9.53 51.28
CA VAL A 76 -59.65 -9.80 52.48
C VAL A 76 -60.60 -8.66 52.84
N CYS A 77 -60.18 -7.39 52.65
CA CYS A 77 -61.01 -6.24 52.98
C CYS A 77 -62.11 -5.99 51.93
N GLN A 78 -61.88 -6.37 50.67
CA GLN A 78 -62.86 -6.25 49.59
C GLN A 78 -64.12 -7.09 49.88
N ALA A 79 -63.99 -8.24 50.54
CA ALA A 79 -65.12 -9.07 50.96
C ALA A 79 -66.10 -8.35 51.91
N LYS A 80 -65.61 -7.35 52.66
CA LYS A 80 -66.41 -6.50 53.56
C LYS A 80 -66.70 -5.11 52.97
N LYS A 81 -66.52 -4.94 51.65
CA LYS A 81 -66.73 -3.68 50.92
C LYS A 81 -65.84 -2.52 51.38
N VAL A 82 -64.69 -2.82 51.98
CA VAL A 82 -63.67 -1.83 52.36
C VAL A 82 -62.54 -1.89 51.34
N GLU A 83 -62.18 -0.75 50.77
CA GLU A 83 -61.12 -0.64 49.78
C GLU A 83 -59.80 -0.26 50.46
N VAL A 84 -58.74 -1.02 50.19
CA VAL A 84 -57.39 -0.73 50.68
C VAL A 84 -56.59 -0.19 49.50
N LEU A 85 -56.11 1.05 49.60
CA LEU A 85 -55.31 1.65 48.54
C LEU A 85 -53.84 1.25 48.66
N LEU A 86 -53.31 1.24 49.88
CA LEU A 86 -51.89 1.00 50.11
C LEU A 86 -51.62 0.55 51.54
N ALA A 87 -50.74 -0.44 51.73
CA ALA A 87 -50.13 -0.75 53.01
C ALA A 87 -48.63 -0.42 52.93
N LEU A 88 -48.19 0.60 53.67
CA LEU A 88 -46.80 1.04 53.73
C LEU A 88 -46.12 0.44 54.95
N VAL A 89 -45.03 -0.30 54.71
CA VAL A 89 -44.20 -0.86 55.77
C VAL A 89 -43.13 0.17 56.13
N ARG A 90 -43.17 0.72 57.35
CA ARG A 90 -42.30 1.84 57.76
C ARG A 90 -41.04 1.42 58.46
N GLU A 91 -41.17 0.63 59.51
CA GLU A 91 -40.05 0.20 60.32
C GLU A 91 -40.24 -1.27 60.66
N ILE A 92 -39.16 -2.04 60.47
CA ILE A 92 -39.11 -3.44 60.85
C ILE A 92 -38.01 -3.55 61.88
N GLU A 93 -38.41 -3.74 63.13
CA GLU A 93 -37.49 -4.01 64.22
C GLU A 93 -37.42 -5.52 64.42
N VAL A 94 -36.22 -6.07 64.32
CA VAL A 94 -35.97 -7.48 64.61
C VAL A 94 -35.38 -7.56 66.02
N HIS A 95 -36.15 -8.04 66.98
CA HIS A 95 -35.72 -8.27 68.35
C HIS A 95 -35.34 -9.76 68.52
N ALA A 96 -34.19 -10.04 69.11
CA ALA A 96 -33.86 -11.42 69.53
C ALA A 96 -34.79 -11.85 70.68
N PRO A 97 -35.28 -13.11 70.71
CA PRO A 97 -36.18 -13.54 71.77
C PRO A 97 -35.38 -13.75 73.06
N ASN A 98 -35.80 -13.09 74.16
CA ASN A 98 -35.31 -13.25 75.53
C ASN A 98 -33.83 -12.95 75.80
N VAL A 99 -33.43 -11.67 75.85
CA VAL A 99 -32.26 -11.27 76.67
C VAL A 99 -32.43 -9.84 77.15
N GLY A 100 -32.53 -9.62 78.47
CA GLY A 100 -32.49 -8.27 79.05
C GLY A 100 -31.14 -7.62 78.77
N SER A 101 -31.11 -6.35 78.36
CA SER A 101 -29.95 -5.47 78.14
C SER A 101 -28.78 -5.95 77.23
N GLU A 102 -28.59 -7.26 77.02
CA GLU A 102 -27.52 -7.86 76.18
C GLU A 102 -28.02 -8.23 74.77
N GLY A 103 -29.34 -8.26 74.52
CA GLY A 103 -29.94 -8.60 73.23
C GLY A 103 -29.76 -7.54 72.12
N GLU A 104 -29.54 -6.29 72.50
CA GLU A 104 -29.25 -5.19 71.57
C GLU A 104 -27.89 -5.40 70.88
N GLN A 105 -26.90 -5.92 71.62
CA GLN A 105 -25.56 -6.22 71.10
C GLN A 105 -25.60 -7.35 70.05
N VAL A 106 -26.39 -8.41 70.27
CA VAL A 106 -26.50 -9.54 69.33
C VAL A 106 -27.17 -9.13 68.01
N THR A 107 -28.14 -8.23 68.08
CA THR A 107 -28.87 -7.73 66.91
C THR A 107 -28.00 -6.81 66.06
N GLU A 108 -27.23 -5.92 66.70
CA GLU A 108 -26.20 -5.11 66.01
C GLU A 108 -25.09 -5.97 65.41
N ASP A 109 -24.69 -7.05 66.08
CA ASP A 109 -23.65 -7.95 65.56
C ASP A 109 -24.10 -8.71 64.30
N LEU A 110 -25.38 -9.10 64.23
CA LEU A 110 -25.96 -9.72 63.04
C LEU A 110 -26.05 -8.74 61.86
N LYS A 111 -26.55 -7.51 62.08
CA LYS A 111 -26.59 -6.46 61.03
C LYS A 111 -25.19 -6.18 60.50
N ARG A 112 -24.21 -6.03 61.39
CA ARG A 112 -22.81 -5.80 61.04
C ARG A 112 -22.23 -6.96 60.24
N THR A 113 -22.50 -8.20 60.64
CA THR A 113 -22.04 -9.40 59.92
C THR A 113 -22.62 -9.48 58.51
N ILE A 114 -23.92 -9.19 58.35
CA ILE A 114 -24.58 -9.17 57.04
C ILE A 114 -23.97 -8.07 56.16
N GLN A 115 -23.83 -6.84 56.68
CA GLN A 115 -23.19 -5.74 55.96
C GLN A 115 -21.77 -6.07 55.52
N GLN A 116 -20.96 -6.67 56.41
CA GLN A 116 -19.60 -7.11 56.08
C GLN A 116 -19.59 -8.16 54.97
N SER A 117 -20.53 -9.11 54.99
CA SER A 117 -20.64 -10.12 53.93
C SER A 117 -20.96 -9.49 52.57
N TYR A 118 -21.85 -8.49 52.54
CA TYR A 118 -22.17 -7.74 51.31
C TYR A 118 -20.98 -6.95 50.80
N ILE A 119 -20.28 -6.22 51.68
CA ILE A 119 -19.06 -5.50 51.32
C ILE A 119 -18.01 -6.47 50.77
N ALA A 120 -17.90 -7.67 51.32
CA ALA A 120 -16.98 -8.69 50.83
C ALA A 120 -17.38 -9.22 49.44
N ILE A 121 -18.67 -9.46 49.21
CA ILE A 121 -19.21 -9.87 47.90
C ILE A 121 -18.95 -8.80 46.84
N GLU A 122 -19.28 -7.54 47.13
CA GLU A 122 -19.07 -6.41 46.22
C GLU A 122 -17.58 -6.18 45.92
N LYS A 123 -16.72 -6.25 46.95
CA LYS A 123 -15.27 -6.17 46.76
C LYS A 123 -14.75 -7.30 45.89
N ARG A 124 -15.28 -8.51 46.05
CA ARG A 124 -14.91 -9.67 45.21
C ARG A 124 -15.31 -9.43 43.76
N LEU A 125 -16.57 -9.05 43.52
CA LEU A 125 -17.08 -8.75 42.17
C LEU A 125 -16.30 -7.63 41.49
N THR A 126 -15.98 -6.57 42.24
CA THR A 126 -15.18 -5.46 41.74
C THR A 126 -13.77 -5.90 41.35
N LYS A 127 -13.11 -6.69 42.20
CA LYS A 127 -11.76 -7.22 41.90
C LYS A 127 -11.76 -8.17 40.70
N GLU A 128 -12.79 -8.98 40.54
CA GLU A 128 -12.98 -9.87 39.40
C GLU A 128 -13.10 -9.05 38.11
N LYS A 129 -14.01 -8.08 38.06
CA LYS A 129 -14.14 -7.15 36.91
C LYS A 129 -12.86 -6.38 36.60
N GLN A 130 -12.10 -5.96 37.63
CA GLN A 130 -10.81 -5.30 37.45
C GLN A 130 -9.75 -6.22 36.85
N ARG A 131 -9.73 -7.50 37.23
CA ARG A 131 -8.83 -8.50 36.64
C ARG A 131 -9.18 -8.74 35.18
N ASP A 132 -10.46 -8.94 34.87
CA ASP A 132 -10.90 -9.15 33.49
C ASP A 132 -10.54 -7.95 32.61
N ALA A 133 -10.78 -6.73 33.10
CA ALA A 133 -10.39 -5.51 32.41
C ALA A 133 -8.86 -5.39 32.23
N ALA A 134 -8.07 -5.86 33.20
CA ALA A 134 -6.61 -5.87 33.09
C ALA A 134 -6.10 -6.89 32.06
N VAL A 135 -6.72 -8.07 31.99
CA VAL A 135 -6.41 -9.09 30.97
C VAL A 135 -6.72 -8.56 29.58
N VAL A 136 -7.92 -8.04 29.35
CA VAL A 136 -8.32 -7.47 28.05
C VAL A 136 -7.40 -6.31 27.65
N ARG A 137 -7.00 -5.47 28.61
CA ARG A 137 -6.05 -4.38 28.36
C ARG A 137 -4.66 -4.90 27.97
N ALA A 138 -4.17 -5.93 28.65
CA ALA A 138 -2.89 -6.55 28.33
C ALA A 138 -2.89 -7.20 26.94
N GLU A 139 -3.98 -7.90 26.58
CA GLU A 139 -4.17 -8.49 25.25
C GLU A 139 -4.21 -7.41 24.16
N LEU A 140 -4.92 -6.30 24.40
CA LEU A 140 -4.95 -5.16 23.48
C LEU A 140 -3.56 -4.56 23.28
N GLU A 141 -2.79 -4.36 24.36
CA GLU A 141 -1.44 -3.82 24.29
C GLU A 141 -0.49 -4.76 23.53
N GLU A 142 -0.60 -6.07 23.76
CA GLU A 142 0.17 -7.07 23.03
C GLU A 142 -0.17 -7.05 21.54
N ALA A 143 -1.45 -6.99 21.20
CA ALA A 143 -1.91 -6.89 19.81
C ALA A 143 -1.41 -5.61 19.12
N GLN A 144 -1.45 -4.47 19.81
CA GLN A 144 -0.90 -3.21 19.30
C GLN A 144 0.60 -3.31 19.02
N LYS A 145 1.39 -3.84 19.96
CA LYS A 145 2.84 -4.04 19.76
C LYS A 145 3.14 -4.96 18.57
N LYS A 146 2.36 -6.02 18.37
CA LYS A 146 2.50 -6.90 17.19
C LYS A 146 2.23 -6.15 15.89
N VAL A 147 1.21 -5.29 15.86
CA VAL A 147 0.90 -4.46 14.69
C VAL A 147 2.03 -3.47 14.41
N ASP A 148 2.59 -2.85 15.44
CA ASP A 148 3.71 -1.91 15.30
C ASP A 148 4.96 -2.62 14.73
N ILE A 149 5.33 -3.77 15.28
CA ILE A 149 6.45 -4.60 14.77
C ILE A 149 6.21 -4.99 13.31
N ALA A 150 5.00 -5.45 12.99
CA ALA A 150 4.63 -5.85 11.63
C ALA A 150 4.71 -4.65 10.67
N ARG A 151 4.26 -3.47 11.10
CA ARG A 151 4.33 -2.23 10.30
C ARG A 151 5.78 -1.85 10.01
N GLU A 152 6.66 -1.89 11.02
CA GLU A 152 8.08 -1.60 10.84
C GLU A 152 8.76 -2.60 9.90
N THR A 153 8.42 -3.89 10.04
CA THR A 153 8.96 -4.95 9.18
C THR A 153 8.50 -4.77 7.74
N ILE A 154 7.20 -4.54 7.50
CA ILE A 154 6.67 -4.28 6.15
C ILE A 154 7.33 -3.03 5.54
N GLN A 155 7.55 -1.97 6.31
CA GLN A 155 8.26 -0.79 5.81
C GLN A 155 9.72 -1.06 5.47
N ALA A 156 10.42 -1.88 6.26
CA ALA A 156 11.78 -2.32 5.95
C ALA A 156 11.81 -3.17 4.68
N ASP A 157 10.95 -4.18 4.59
CA ASP A 157 10.84 -5.07 3.44
C ASP A 157 10.46 -4.30 2.16
N THR A 158 9.53 -3.36 2.27
CA THR A 158 9.14 -2.49 1.14
C THR A 158 10.32 -1.66 0.65
N ARG A 159 11.14 -1.10 1.56
CA ARG A 159 12.34 -0.35 1.16
C ARG A 159 13.34 -1.23 0.42
N VAL A 160 13.58 -2.46 0.91
CA VAL A 160 14.46 -3.42 0.24
C VAL A 160 13.90 -3.83 -1.12
N MET A 161 12.59 -4.11 -1.20
CA MET A 161 11.92 -4.48 -2.45
C MET A 161 12.00 -3.37 -3.49
N VAL A 162 11.73 -2.12 -3.11
CA VAL A 162 11.84 -0.97 -4.01
C VAL A 162 13.29 -0.79 -4.48
N ALA A 163 14.26 -0.92 -3.58
CA ALA A 163 15.68 -0.83 -3.95
C ALA A 163 16.09 -1.93 -4.95
N ASN A 164 15.64 -3.17 -4.73
CA ASN A 164 15.92 -4.28 -5.65
C ASN A 164 15.25 -4.08 -7.01
N ILE A 165 13.99 -3.63 -7.04
CA ILE A 165 13.28 -3.33 -8.30
C ILE A 165 14.01 -2.24 -9.08
N LEU A 166 14.46 -1.18 -8.41
CA LEU A 166 15.22 -0.11 -9.06
C LEU A 166 16.56 -0.62 -9.61
N ALA A 167 17.31 -1.40 -8.82
CA ALA A 167 18.57 -1.99 -9.26
C ALA A 167 18.40 -2.97 -10.44
N ASP A 168 17.36 -3.80 -10.40
CA ASP A 168 17.02 -4.72 -11.50
C ASP A 168 16.59 -3.95 -12.75
N ALA A 169 15.81 -2.86 -12.60
CA ALA A 169 15.40 -2.02 -13.71
C ALA A 169 16.60 -1.31 -14.36
N GLU A 170 17.51 -0.75 -13.56
CA GLU A 170 18.75 -0.13 -14.04
C GLU A 170 19.62 -1.15 -14.78
N LYS A 171 19.76 -2.37 -14.22
CA LYS A 171 20.48 -3.46 -14.87
C LYS A 171 19.85 -3.84 -16.20
N GLN A 172 18.53 -4.02 -16.25
CA GLN A 172 17.82 -4.36 -17.49
C GLN A 172 17.96 -3.26 -18.55
N ALA A 173 17.87 -1.99 -18.14
CA ALA A 173 18.10 -0.86 -19.05
C ALA A 173 19.52 -0.90 -19.63
N ALA A 174 20.54 -1.10 -18.79
CA ALA A 174 21.93 -1.21 -19.24
C ALA A 174 22.17 -2.42 -20.16
N GLU A 175 21.53 -3.57 -19.88
CA GLU A 175 21.59 -4.76 -20.76
C GLU A 175 20.95 -4.48 -22.12
N ILE A 176 19.80 -3.80 -22.16
CA ILE A 176 19.11 -3.41 -23.39
C ILE A 176 19.98 -2.43 -24.20
N ASP A 177 20.55 -1.41 -23.55
CA ASP A 177 21.41 -0.42 -24.21
C ASP A 177 22.66 -1.09 -24.79
N ALA A 178 23.32 -1.98 -24.03
CA ALA A 178 24.48 -2.72 -24.51
C ALA A 178 24.14 -3.65 -25.69
N GLN A 179 22.98 -4.29 -25.65
CA GLN A 179 22.49 -5.13 -26.75
C GLN A 179 22.19 -4.29 -28.00
N ALA A 180 21.57 -3.12 -27.84
CA ALA A 180 21.30 -2.20 -28.94
C ALA A 180 22.60 -1.67 -29.57
N GLU A 181 23.61 -1.33 -28.75
CA GLU A 181 24.94 -0.94 -29.25
C GLU A 181 25.61 -2.05 -30.04
N LEU A 182 25.52 -3.30 -29.55
CA LEU A 182 26.05 -4.47 -30.26
C LEU A 182 25.36 -4.68 -31.61
N GLU A 183 24.03 -4.54 -31.66
CA GLU A 183 23.26 -4.66 -32.90
C GLU A 183 23.63 -3.56 -33.90
N VAL A 184 23.75 -2.31 -33.45
CA VAL A 184 24.20 -1.18 -34.29
C VAL A 184 25.61 -1.43 -34.82
N ALA A 185 26.54 -1.89 -33.99
CA ALA A 185 27.90 -2.20 -34.41
C ALA A 185 27.95 -3.35 -35.43
N THR A 186 27.11 -4.37 -35.24
CA THR A 186 27.00 -5.49 -36.18
C THR A 186 26.46 -5.02 -37.54
N ILE A 187 25.41 -4.20 -37.55
CA ILE A 187 24.87 -3.61 -38.78
C ILE A 187 25.92 -2.72 -39.46
N GLN A 188 26.67 -1.92 -38.72
CA GLN A 188 27.76 -1.10 -39.29
C GLN A 188 28.87 -1.95 -39.91
N GLN A 189 29.23 -3.06 -39.27
CA GLN A 189 30.18 -4.02 -39.84
C GLN A 189 29.66 -4.61 -41.16
N GLU A 190 28.39 -5.01 -41.22
CA GLU A 190 27.77 -5.52 -42.44
C GLU A 190 27.73 -4.46 -43.55
N ILE A 191 27.38 -3.21 -43.24
CA ILE A 191 27.42 -2.09 -44.18
C ILE A 191 28.84 -1.90 -44.74
N ALA A 192 29.85 -1.90 -43.87
CA ALA A 192 31.25 -1.72 -44.29
C ALA A 192 31.71 -2.87 -45.21
N LEU A 193 31.29 -4.12 -44.94
CA LEU A 193 31.57 -5.27 -45.80
C LEU A 193 30.87 -5.13 -47.16
N LEU A 194 29.60 -4.72 -47.18
CA LEU A 194 28.85 -4.50 -48.42
C LEU A 194 29.44 -3.36 -49.24
N ASP A 195 29.88 -2.27 -48.61
CA ASP A 195 30.53 -1.15 -49.29
C ASP A 195 31.91 -1.55 -49.86
N ALA A 196 32.67 -2.38 -49.14
CA ALA A 196 33.92 -2.95 -49.65
C ALA A 196 33.66 -3.84 -50.89
N GLN A 197 32.70 -4.75 -50.81
CA GLN A 197 32.29 -5.59 -51.96
C GLN A 197 31.81 -4.75 -53.14
N ARG A 198 30.99 -3.73 -52.89
CA ARG A 198 30.53 -2.79 -53.91
C ARG A 198 31.70 -2.09 -54.58
N THR A 199 32.67 -1.62 -53.80
CA THR A 199 33.86 -0.94 -54.32
C THR A 199 34.73 -1.87 -55.16
N GLU A 200 34.91 -3.12 -54.71
CA GLU A 200 35.63 -4.15 -55.46
C GLU A 200 34.93 -4.46 -56.81
N ILE A 201 33.62 -4.74 -56.78
CA ILE A 201 32.83 -5.05 -57.98
C ILE A 201 32.87 -3.87 -58.97
N LEU A 202 32.69 -2.63 -58.49
CA LEU A 202 32.76 -1.45 -59.35
C LEU A 202 34.17 -1.22 -59.89
N GLY A 203 35.21 -1.51 -59.09
CA GLY A 203 36.60 -1.43 -59.51
C GLY A 203 36.93 -2.43 -60.61
N GLN A 204 36.56 -3.70 -60.42
CA GLN A 204 36.70 -4.77 -61.42
C GLN A 204 35.94 -4.42 -62.70
N ALA A 205 34.67 -4.01 -62.59
CA ALA A 205 33.86 -3.64 -63.75
C ALA A 205 34.47 -2.48 -64.55
N ARG A 206 35.01 -1.45 -63.87
CA ARG A 206 35.70 -0.33 -64.56
C ARG A 206 36.98 -0.80 -65.26
N ALA A 207 37.79 -1.61 -64.59
CA ALA A 207 39.02 -2.16 -65.16
C ALA A 207 38.73 -3.07 -66.36
N ASP A 208 37.68 -3.89 -66.28
CA ASP A 208 37.25 -4.74 -67.39
C ASP A 208 36.75 -3.92 -68.58
N VAL A 209 35.95 -2.86 -68.34
CA VAL A 209 35.51 -1.94 -69.40
C VAL A 209 36.71 -1.27 -70.08
N GLU A 210 37.68 -0.78 -69.30
CA GLU A 210 38.90 -0.16 -69.85
C GLU A 210 39.75 -1.17 -70.63
N LYS A 211 39.92 -2.39 -70.09
CA LYS A 211 40.63 -3.48 -70.78
C LYS A 211 39.95 -3.85 -72.09
N PHE A 212 38.63 -4.02 -72.11
CA PHE A 212 37.88 -4.33 -73.33
C PHE A 212 37.96 -3.20 -74.35
N LYS A 213 37.91 -1.94 -73.90
CA LYS A 213 38.10 -0.77 -74.78
C LYS A 213 39.49 -0.76 -75.40
N ASN A 214 40.54 -0.90 -74.60
CA ASN A 214 41.93 -0.94 -75.06
C ASN A 214 42.19 -2.14 -75.99
N GLN A 215 41.60 -3.30 -75.69
CA GLN A 215 41.69 -4.47 -76.54
C GLN A 215 40.98 -4.25 -77.89
N ALA A 216 39.78 -3.67 -77.88
CA ALA A 216 39.06 -3.33 -79.11
C ALA A 216 39.81 -2.28 -79.96
N GLU A 217 40.41 -1.26 -79.33
CA GLU A 217 41.27 -0.29 -80.02
C GLU A 217 42.51 -0.97 -80.60
N ALA A 218 43.21 -1.81 -79.83
CA ALA A 218 44.39 -2.54 -80.29
C ALA A 218 44.07 -3.53 -81.42
N ASP A 219 42.94 -4.23 -81.35
CA ASP A 219 42.46 -5.11 -82.42
C ASP A 219 42.07 -4.29 -83.66
N GLY A 220 41.45 -3.12 -83.49
CA GLY A 220 41.19 -2.17 -84.58
C GLY A 220 42.47 -1.66 -85.26
N TYR A 221 43.49 -1.28 -84.49
CA TYR A 221 44.81 -0.93 -85.01
C TYR A 221 45.46 -2.09 -85.76
N ARG A 222 45.34 -3.32 -85.25
CA ARG A 222 45.85 -4.52 -85.93
C ARG A 222 45.18 -4.71 -87.29
N MET A 223 43.85 -4.60 -87.34
CA MET A 223 43.09 -4.66 -88.60
C MET A 223 43.52 -3.58 -89.59
N LEU A 224 43.78 -2.34 -89.13
CA LEU A 224 44.29 -1.27 -89.98
C LEU A 224 45.69 -1.60 -90.51
N VAL A 225 46.62 -2.02 -89.66
CA VAL A 225 47.98 -2.40 -90.04
C VAL A 225 47.97 -3.52 -91.08
N ASP A 226 47.11 -4.53 -90.89
CA ASP A 226 46.94 -5.64 -91.83
C ASP A 226 46.36 -5.14 -93.17
N ALA A 227 45.36 -4.25 -93.15
CA ALA A 227 44.76 -3.66 -94.35
C ALA A 227 45.75 -2.82 -95.18
N PHE A 228 46.69 -2.12 -94.54
CA PHE A 228 47.75 -1.36 -95.22
C PHE A 228 48.93 -2.22 -95.71
N GLY A 229 48.92 -3.53 -95.45
CA GLY A 229 49.96 -4.47 -95.92
C GLY A 229 51.20 -4.53 -95.03
N GLY A 230 51.09 -4.14 -93.75
CA GLY A 230 52.12 -4.27 -92.72
C GLY A 230 52.51 -2.95 -92.05
N GLY A 231 53.17 -3.06 -90.88
CA GLY A 231 53.42 -1.92 -89.99
C GLY A 231 54.22 -0.76 -90.59
N ARG A 232 55.13 -1.02 -91.55
CA ARG A 232 55.90 0.03 -92.23
C ARG A 232 55.01 0.92 -93.11
N ALA A 233 54.06 0.33 -93.83
CA ALA A 233 53.17 1.06 -94.72
C ALA A 233 52.18 1.93 -93.92
N PHE A 234 51.64 1.39 -92.83
CA PHE A 234 50.78 2.14 -91.92
C PHE A 234 51.52 3.31 -91.27
N ASN A 235 52.73 3.11 -90.73
CA ASN A 235 53.50 4.20 -90.11
C ASN A 235 53.84 5.33 -91.08
N LEU A 236 54.16 5.02 -92.35
CA LEU A 236 54.39 6.03 -93.37
C LEU A 236 53.11 6.82 -93.69
N TYR A 237 51.96 6.14 -93.77
CA TYR A 237 50.66 6.80 -93.98
C TYR A 237 50.29 7.71 -92.79
N THR A 238 50.39 7.21 -91.56
CA THR A 238 50.10 7.98 -90.34
C THR A 238 51.04 9.17 -90.23
N PHE A 239 52.35 8.96 -90.46
CA PHE A 239 53.32 10.05 -90.50
C PHE A 239 52.91 11.10 -91.53
N ALA A 240 52.62 10.71 -92.77
CA ALA A 240 52.23 11.67 -93.82
C ALA A 240 50.94 12.44 -93.48
N ASN A 241 49.96 11.82 -92.82
CA ASN A 241 48.70 12.47 -92.42
C ASN A 241 48.86 13.41 -91.22
N GLU A 242 49.68 13.04 -90.25
CA GLU A 242 49.93 13.83 -89.02
C GLU A 242 51.08 14.83 -89.18
N PHE A 243 51.85 14.76 -90.27
CA PHE A 243 52.97 15.65 -90.55
C PHE A 243 52.48 17.06 -90.89
N LYS A 244 52.31 17.87 -89.85
CA LYS A 244 52.06 19.32 -89.91
C LYS A 244 53.12 20.06 -89.08
N PRO A 245 54.36 20.22 -89.58
CA PRO A 245 55.42 20.85 -88.81
C PRO A 245 55.31 22.38 -88.84
N ASP A 246 55.37 23.01 -87.66
CA ASP A 246 55.51 24.47 -87.54
C ASP A 246 56.90 24.97 -87.95
N SER A 247 57.93 24.11 -87.88
CA SER A 247 59.26 24.37 -88.46
C SER A 247 60.02 23.06 -88.65
N ILE A 248 60.65 22.89 -89.82
CA ILE A 248 61.55 21.76 -90.09
C ILE A 248 62.98 22.27 -89.95
N ARG A 249 63.72 21.76 -88.95
CA ARG A 249 65.16 21.98 -88.81
C ARG A 249 65.90 20.73 -89.29
N LEU A 250 66.52 20.82 -90.47
CA LEU A 250 67.39 19.78 -91.03
C LEU A 250 68.79 19.93 -90.43
N PHE A 251 69.24 18.93 -89.68
CA PHE A 251 70.62 18.83 -89.21
C PHE A 251 71.39 17.93 -90.19
N PHE A 252 72.41 18.48 -90.84
CA PHE A 252 73.27 17.74 -91.76
C PHE A 252 74.46 17.17 -90.98
N ALA A 253 74.42 15.88 -90.67
CA ALA A 253 75.54 15.19 -90.03
C ALA A 253 76.58 14.78 -91.09
N GLY A 254 77.70 15.52 -91.16
CA GLY A 254 78.90 15.10 -91.92
C GLY A 254 79.65 13.95 -91.24
N GLU A 255 80.69 13.40 -91.88
CA GLU A 255 81.53 12.29 -91.39
C GLU A 255 82.18 12.59 -90.01
N GLY A 256 81.41 12.38 -88.95
CA GLY A 256 81.80 12.60 -87.56
C GLY A 256 80.61 12.21 -86.68
N THR A 257 80.84 11.44 -85.62
CA THR A 257 79.77 10.82 -84.83
C THR A 257 78.81 11.85 -84.23
N PHE A 258 77.51 11.57 -84.37
CA PHE A 258 76.32 12.33 -83.95
C PHE A 258 76.35 12.91 -82.51
N TRP A 259 77.29 12.47 -81.67
CA TRP A 259 77.40 12.81 -80.26
C TRP A 259 78.18 14.10 -79.97
N THR A 260 78.98 14.63 -80.90
CA THR A 260 79.78 15.85 -80.65
C THR A 260 78.98 17.15 -80.74
N ASP A 261 77.87 17.16 -81.48
CA ASP A 261 77.01 18.35 -81.67
C ASP A 261 75.75 18.36 -80.78
N LEU A 262 75.56 17.29 -79.98
CA LEU A 262 74.45 17.13 -79.03
C LEU A 262 74.67 17.82 -77.68
N LYS A 263 75.77 18.57 -77.48
CA LYS A 263 76.06 19.26 -76.20
C LYS A 263 74.99 20.27 -75.79
N GLY A 264 74.23 20.83 -76.75
CA GLY A 264 73.07 21.67 -76.46
C GLY A 264 71.80 20.91 -76.06
N PHE A 265 71.71 19.59 -76.31
CA PHE A 265 70.52 18.79 -76.03
C PHE A 265 70.42 18.37 -74.56
N GLU A 266 71.56 18.13 -73.89
CA GLU A 266 71.58 17.94 -72.42
C GLU A 266 71.13 19.20 -71.69
N GLU A 267 71.52 20.40 -72.14
CA GLU A 267 71.04 21.66 -71.56
C GLU A 267 69.53 21.85 -71.73
N VAL A 268 68.97 21.49 -72.89
CA VAL A 268 67.52 21.59 -73.15
C VAL A 268 66.72 20.50 -72.41
N GLY A 269 67.29 19.30 -72.26
CA GLY A 269 66.71 18.21 -71.46
C GLY A 269 66.74 18.51 -69.95
N ALA A 270 67.85 19.04 -69.45
CA ALA A 270 68.00 19.47 -68.05
C ALA A 270 67.12 20.69 -67.73
N ALA A 271 66.98 21.65 -68.66
CA ALA A 271 66.09 22.81 -68.49
C ALA A 271 64.61 22.41 -68.44
N ARG A 272 64.19 21.37 -69.19
CA ARG A 272 62.81 20.82 -69.10
C ARG A 272 62.55 20.03 -67.82
N LEU A 273 63.54 19.31 -67.30
CA LEU A 273 63.42 18.58 -66.03
C LEU A 273 63.41 19.53 -64.81
N LEU A 274 64.20 20.61 -64.84
CA LEU A 274 64.20 21.64 -63.80
C LEU A 274 63.00 22.61 -63.89
N GLY A 275 62.46 22.85 -65.09
CA GLY A 275 61.29 23.71 -65.30
C GLY A 275 59.95 23.12 -64.83
N ASN A 276 59.89 21.80 -64.57
CA ASN A 276 58.65 21.11 -64.17
C ASN A 276 58.53 20.85 -62.66
N GLN A 277 59.40 21.45 -61.83
CA GLN A 277 59.35 21.37 -60.36
C GLN A 277 59.08 22.71 -59.65
N VAL A 278 58.55 23.72 -60.34
CA VAL A 278 58.17 24.99 -59.69
C VAL A 278 56.72 25.37 -59.96
N GLY A 279 55.88 25.16 -58.94
CA GLY A 279 54.58 25.81 -58.76
C GLY A 279 53.78 25.22 -57.60
N PRO A 280 53.00 26.01 -56.84
CA PRO A 280 53.37 27.20 -56.08
C PRO A 280 53.22 26.98 -54.56
N ILE A 281 54.12 27.55 -53.75
CA ILE A 281 53.98 27.64 -52.29
C ILE A 281 53.44 29.03 -51.94
N GLY A 282 52.25 29.10 -51.31
CA GLY A 282 51.89 30.22 -50.43
C GLY A 282 50.43 30.67 -50.39
N SER A 283 49.71 30.28 -49.33
CA SER A 283 48.80 31.08 -48.46
C SER A 283 47.71 30.15 -47.91
N GLY A 284 47.35 30.03 -46.63
CA GLY A 284 47.65 30.68 -45.36
C GLY A 284 46.56 30.22 -44.39
N GLY A 285 46.84 30.01 -43.10
CA GLY A 285 45.81 29.65 -42.12
C GLY A 285 46.33 28.96 -40.87
N SER A 286 46.62 29.76 -39.85
CA SER A 286 47.06 29.41 -38.51
C SER A 286 46.10 28.49 -37.74
N LEU A 287 46.63 27.41 -37.19
CA LEU A 287 46.06 26.59 -36.12
C LEU A 287 47.13 26.35 -35.04
N GLN A 288 47.06 27.10 -33.95
CA GLN A 288 47.46 26.68 -32.60
C GLN A 288 46.25 27.03 -31.72
N LYS A 289 45.55 26.03 -31.18
CA LYS A 289 45.80 25.42 -29.87
C LYS A 289 45.90 26.44 -28.75
#